data_AF-A0A1G1YXB5-F1
#
_entry.id   AF-A0A1G1YXB5-F1
#
_cell.length_a   1.000
_cell.length_b   1.000
_cell.length_c   1.000
_cell.angle_alpha   90.00
_cell.angle_beta   90.00
_cell.angle_gamma   90.00
#
_symmetry.space_group_name_H-M   'P 1'
#
loop_
_entity.id
_entity.type
_entity.pdbx_description
1 polymer ?
#
loop_
_entity_poly.entity_id
_entity_poly.type
_entity_poly.pdbx_seq_one_letter_code
_entity_poly.pdbx_strand_id
1 'polypeptide(L)'
;YFLSNFFPAEIKFMGIKFRSVEHAFQAHKYPLEERSQFTEVDADEAKRLGRAAPNFNGEYWDRVRDNLMFSLVLYKFSNNEELREKLLATGGKYLEETNDWDDHYWGVCNGEGDNKMGKTLMTVREIVR
;
A
#
# COMPACT_ATOMS: atom_id res chain seq x y z
N TYR A 1 4.77 -1.04 -12.56
CA TYR A 1 4.73 0.40 -12.20
C TYR A 1 3.38 0.85 -11.62
N PHE A 2 2.22 0.79 -12.30
CA PHE A 2 0.95 1.29 -11.72
C PHE A 2 0.38 0.48 -10.55
N LEU A 3 0.70 -0.83 -10.48
CA LEU A 3 0.27 -1.72 -9.39
C LEU A 3 0.98 -1.42 -8.07
N SER A 4 2.19 -0.85 -8.12
CA SER A 4 3.00 -0.57 -6.93
C SER A 4 2.33 0.47 -6.02
N ASN A 5 2.51 0.30 -4.71
CA ASN A 5 2.07 1.26 -3.69
C ASN A 5 2.87 2.58 -3.73
N PHE A 6 4.03 2.57 -4.37
CA PHE A 6 4.88 3.75 -4.61
C PHE A 6 4.37 4.59 -5.78
N PHE A 7 3.50 4.02 -6.63
CA PHE A 7 2.96 4.74 -7.77
C PHE A 7 2.12 5.95 -7.31
N PRO A 8 2.36 7.15 -7.87
CA PRO A 8 1.59 8.34 -7.53
C PRO A 8 0.08 8.15 -7.75
N ALA A 9 -0.70 8.28 -6.68
CA ALA A 9 -2.15 8.26 -6.70
C ALA A 9 -2.65 8.99 -5.45
N GLU A 10 -3.55 9.98 -5.61
CA GLU A 10 -4.11 10.68 -4.46
C GLU A 10 -4.92 9.70 -3.59
N ILE A 11 -4.52 9.54 -2.33
CA ILE A 11 -5.24 8.75 -1.34
C ILE A 11 -5.76 9.70 -0.27
N LYS A 12 -7.08 9.82 -0.14
CA LYS A 12 -7.70 10.55 0.97
C LYS A 12 -8.04 9.56 2.07
N PHE A 13 -7.37 9.67 3.20
CA PHE A 13 -7.59 8.78 4.33
C PHE A 13 -7.57 9.54 5.64
N MET A 14 -8.60 9.34 6.48
CA MET A 14 -8.79 10.06 7.75
C MET A 14 -8.69 11.59 7.63
N GLY A 15 -9.22 12.15 6.53
CA GLY A 15 -9.22 13.60 6.27
C GLY A 15 -7.91 14.15 5.71
N ILE A 16 -6.85 13.34 5.60
CA ILE A 16 -5.55 13.75 5.04
C ILE A 16 -5.43 13.23 3.61
N LYS A 17 -4.80 14.02 2.73
CA LYS A 17 -4.50 13.65 1.35
C LYS A 17 -3.03 13.24 1.24
N PHE A 18 -2.80 12.02 0.79
CA PHE A 18 -1.47 11.46 0.58
C PHE A 18 -1.21 11.25 -0.92
N ARG A 19 0.07 11.28 -1.31
CA ARG A 19 0.48 11.20 -2.73
C ARG A 19 0.54 9.78 -3.28
N SER A 20 0.51 8.77 -2.41
CA SER A 20 0.40 7.35 -2.80
C SER A 20 -0.10 6.50 -1.63
N VAL A 21 -0.33 5.21 -1.88
CA VAL A 21 -0.67 4.21 -0.85
C VAL A 21 0.46 4.10 0.18
N GLU A 22 1.72 4.12 -0.26
CA GLU A 22 2.90 4.03 0.63
C GLU A 22 2.88 5.15 1.68
N HIS A 23 2.65 6.40 1.27
CA HIS A 23 2.59 7.54 2.19
C HIS A 23 1.50 7.34 3.26
N ALA A 24 0.27 6.97 2.85
CA ALA A 24 -0.84 6.76 3.77
C ALA A 24 -0.60 5.58 4.72
N PHE A 25 0.04 4.52 4.23
CA PHE A 25 0.36 3.31 4.99
C PHE A 25 1.43 3.56 6.04
N GLN A 26 2.51 4.27 5.69
CA GLN A 26 3.57 4.62 6.64
C GLN A 26 3.11 5.66 7.67
N ALA A 27 2.31 6.64 7.25
CA ALA A 27 1.71 7.62 8.15
C ALA A 27 0.87 6.97 9.25
N HIS A 28 0.25 5.81 8.99
CA HIS A 28 -0.55 5.09 9.98
C HIS A 28 0.21 4.59 11.19
N LYS A 29 1.53 4.53 11.12
CA LYS A 29 2.40 4.17 12.24
C LYS A 29 2.59 5.31 13.23
N TYR A 30 2.18 6.52 12.86
CA TYR A 30 2.28 7.73 13.68
C TYR A 30 0.90 8.11 14.28
N PRO A 31 0.89 8.86 15.40
CA PRO A 31 -0.29 9.56 15.89
C PRO A 31 -0.92 10.45 14.81
N LEU A 32 -2.24 10.65 14.84
CA LEU A 32 -3.00 11.32 13.77
C LEU A 32 -2.48 12.74 13.50
N GLU A 33 -2.16 13.47 14.55
CA GLU A 33 -1.62 14.84 14.56
C GLU A 33 -0.28 14.98 13.85
N GLU A 34 0.51 13.90 13.76
CA GLU A 34 1.83 13.88 13.14
C GLU A 34 1.80 13.38 11.69
N ARG A 35 0.68 12.86 11.20
CA ARG A 35 0.60 12.19 9.89
C ARG A 35 0.75 13.13 8.70
N SER A 36 0.51 14.43 8.88
CA SER A 36 0.66 15.43 7.82
C SER A 36 2.10 15.54 7.31
N GLN A 37 3.11 15.14 8.09
CA GLN A 37 4.51 15.15 7.65
C GLN A 37 4.76 14.23 6.43
N PHE A 38 3.89 13.25 6.19
CA PHE A 38 3.98 12.32 5.07
C PHE A 38 3.38 12.87 3.77
N THR A 39 2.78 14.07 3.76
CA THR A 39 2.17 14.62 2.53
C THR A 39 3.19 15.28 1.60
N GLU A 40 4.29 15.78 2.16
CA GLU A 40 5.28 16.61 1.45
C GLU A 40 6.52 15.83 1.01
N VAL A 41 6.74 14.63 1.54
CA VAL A 41 7.89 13.80 1.23
C VAL A 41 7.66 12.97 -0.04
N ASP A 42 8.71 12.31 -0.53
CA ASP A 42 8.59 11.26 -1.53
C ASP A 42 8.31 9.88 -0.88
N ALA A 43 8.01 8.88 -1.70
CA ALA A 43 7.60 7.57 -1.21
C ALA A 43 8.74 6.81 -0.50
N ASP A 44 9.99 7.02 -0.91
CA ASP A 44 11.15 6.39 -0.28
C ASP A 44 11.41 6.99 1.10
N GLU A 45 11.29 8.31 1.21
CA GLU A 45 11.37 9.04 2.46
C GLU A 45 10.19 8.69 3.40
N ALA A 46 8.97 8.55 2.87
CA ALA A 46 7.83 8.06 3.64
C ALA A 46 8.10 6.66 4.21
N LYS A 47 8.66 5.74 3.41
CA LYS A 47 9.07 4.41 3.86
C LYS A 47 10.13 4.51 4.97
N ARG A 48 11.12 5.40 4.81
CA ARG A 48 12.19 5.62 5.79
C ARG A 48 11.65 6.15 7.11
N LEU A 49 10.80 7.18 7.08
CA LEU A 49 10.13 7.73 8.26
C LEU A 49 9.27 6.68 8.95
N GLY A 50 8.45 5.94 8.19
CA GLY A 50 7.62 4.86 8.76
C GLY A 50 8.41 3.71 9.38
N ARG A 51 9.66 3.46 8.97
CA ARG A 51 10.57 2.52 9.64
C ARG A 51 11.12 3.08 10.96
N ALA A 52 11.26 4.40 11.05
CA ALA A 52 11.76 5.12 12.23
C ALA A 52 10.63 5.65 13.13
N ALA A 53 9.41 5.11 13.00
CA ALA A 53 8.24 5.59 13.74
C ALA A 53 8.48 5.55 15.26
N PRO A 54 8.33 6.68 15.98
CA PRO A 54 8.50 6.70 17.42
C PRO A 54 7.40 5.87 18.10
N ASN A 55 7.76 5.14 19.15
CA ASN A 55 6.83 4.31 19.93
C ASN A 55 6.03 3.28 19.10
N PHE A 56 6.64 2.74 18.04
CA PHE A 56 5.99 1.75 17.17
C PHE A 56 5.54 0.50 17.94
N ASN A 57 4.23 0.24 17.94
CA ASN A 57 3.64 -0.94 18.55
C ASN A 57 3.46 -2.06 17.51
N GLY A 58 4.37 -3.04 17.53
CA GLY A 58 4.36 -4.17 16.61
C GLY A 58 3.12 -5.06 16.70
N GLU A 59 2.64 -5.38 17.91
CA GLU A 59 1.46 -6.23 18.09
C GLU A 59 0.17 -5.58 17.58
N TYR A 60 0.03 -4.28 17.78
CA TYR A 60 -1.08 -3.53 17.18
C TYR A 60 -0.92 -3.52 15.66
N TRP A 61 0.28 -3.22 15.16
CA TRP A 61 0.56 -3.14 13.74
C TRP A 61 0.24 -4.43 13.00
N ASP A 62 0.65 -5.58 13.52
CA ASP A 62 0.42 -6.88 12.91
C ASP A 62 -1.06 -7.21 12.78
N ARG A 63 -1.91 -6.67 13.66
CA ARG A 63 -3.37 -6.83 13.59
C ARG A 63 -4.04 -5.93 12.55
N VAL A 64 -3.45 -4.80 12.19
CA VAL A 64 -4.10 -3.78 11.36
C VAL A 64 -3.50 -3.66 9.96
N ARG A 65 -2.23 -4.02 9.76
CA ARG A 65 -1.48 -3.72 8.53
C ARG A 65 -2.12 -4.30 7.27
N ASP A 66 -2.64 -5.53 7.33
CA ASP A 66 -3.26 -6.19 6.17
C ASP A 66 -4.56 -5.49 5.76
N ASN A 67 -5.45 -5.24 6.73
CA ASN A 67 -6.72 -4.56 6.49
C ASN A 67 -6.51 -3.11 6.04
N LEU A 68 -5.51 -2.43 6.60
CA LEU A 68 -5.14 -1.08 6.19
C LEU A 68 -4.65 -1.07 4.74
N MET A 69 -3.70 -1.95 4.39
CA MET A 69 -3.17 -2.05 3.02
C MET A 69 -4.30 -2.32 2.03
N PHE A 70 -5.14 -3.31 2.31
CA PHE A 70 -6.32 -3.61 1.50
C PHE A 70 -7.20 -2.38 1.31
N SER A 71 -7.53 -1.66 2.39
CA SER A 71 -8.40 -0.48 2.35
C SER A 71 -7.81 0.64 1.48
N LEU A 72 -6.50 0.88 1.58
CA LEU A 72 -5.81 1.92 0.81
C LEU A 72 -5.70 1.56 -0.66
N VAL A 73 -5.41 0.30 -0.98
CA VAL A 73 -5.34 -0.21 -2.36
C VAL A 73 -6.72 -0.22 -2.99
N LEU A 74 -7.75 -0.65 -2.26
CA LEU A 74 -9.13 -0.52 -2.70
C LEU A 74 -9.48 0.94 -2.98
N TYR A 75 -9.14 1.87 -2.07
CA TYR A 75 -9.38 3.29 -2.29
C TYR A 75 -8.72 3.78 -3.59
N LYS A 76 -7.43 3.45 -3.80
CA LYS A 76 -6.66 3.83 -5.01
C LYS A 76 -7.39 3.44 -6.29
N PHE A 77 -7.83 2.18 -6.38
CA PHE A 77 -8.45 1.65 -7.60
C PHE A 77 -9.95 1.96 -7.70
N SER A 78 -10.65 2.24 -6.60
CA SER A 78 -12.06 2.67 -6.65
C SER A 78 -12.22 4.15 -7.00
N ASN A 79 -11.27 5.00 -6.63
CA ASN A 79 -11.37 6.46 -6.78
C ASN A 79 -10.55 7.02 -7.95
N ASN A 80 -9.85 6.17 -8.71
CA ASN A 80 -9.13 6.56 -9.92
C ASN A 80 -9.55 5.63 -11.07
N GLU A 81 -10.41 6.15 -11.95
CA GLU A 81 -11.00 5.39 -13.05
C GLU A 81 -9.95 4.82 -14.01
N GLU A 82 -8.94 5.60 -14.38
CA GLU A 82 -7.85 5.15 -15.25
C GLU A 82 -7.08 3.97 -14.62
N LEU A 83 -6.77 4.06 -13.32
CA LEU A 83 -6.08 2.98 -12.61
C LEU A 83 -6.98 1.76 -12.46
N ARG A 84 -8.29 1.95 -12.21
CA ARG A 84 -9.28 0.88 -12.15
C ARG A 84 -9.28 0.07 -13.44
N GLU A 85 -9.40 0.75 -14.58
CA GLU A 85 -9.40 0.12 -15.89
C GLU A 85 -8.11 -0.65 -16.15
N LYS A 86 -6.94 -0.07 -15.79
CA LYS A 86 -5.65 -0.77 -15.90
C LYS A 86 -5.59 -2.02 -15.02
N LEU A 87 -6.17 -1.99 -13.82
CA LEU A 87 -6.24 -3.18 -12.95
C LEU A 87 -7.17 -4.24 -13.54
N LEU A 88 -8.37 -3.86 -14.00
CA LEU A 88 -9.31 -4.78 -14.64
C LEU A 88 -8.74 -5.40 -15.93
N ALA A 89 -7.96 -4.63 -16.69
CA ALA A 89 -7.27 -5.10 -17.89
C ALA A 89 -6.21 -6.18 -17.60
N THR A 90 -5.79 -6.37 -16.35
CA THR A 90 -4.97 -7.54 -15.97
C THR A 90 -5.74 -8.86 -16.09
N GLY A 91 -7.07 -8.81 -16.20
CA GLY A 91 -7.95 -9.95 -16.47
C GLY A 91 -7.89 -10.99 -15.35
N GLY A 92 -7.93 -12.28 -15.70
CA GLY A 92 -7.78 -13.38 -14.73
C GLY A 92 -6.34 -13.73 -14.38
N LYS A 93 -5.35 -12.90 -14.76
CA LYS A 93 -3.94 -13.21 -14.52
C LYS A 93 -3.60 -13.21 -13.04
N TYR A 94 -2.70 -14.11 -12.65
CA TYR A 94 -2.04 -14.10 -11.36
C TYR A 94 -1.14 -12.86 -11.27
N LEU A 95 -1.22 -12.15 -10.15
CA LEU A 95 -0.37 -11.00 -9.85
C LEU A 95 0.57 -11.39 -8.72
N GLU A 96 1.87 -11.26 -8.96
CA GLU A 96 2.93 -11.53 -7.99
C GLU A 96 3.76 -10.29 -7.76
N GLU A 97 3.84 -9.86 -6.49
CA GLU A 97 4.74 -8.79 -6.08
C GLU A 97 6.11 -9.42 -5.83
N THR A 98 7.04 -9.25 -6.77
CA THR A 98 8.41 -9.75 -6.63
C THR A 98 9.35 -8.66 -6.13
N ASN A 99 10.39 -9.05 -5.41
CA ASN A 99 11.41 -8.14 -4.92
C ASN A 99 12.78 -8.79 -4.70
N ASP A 100 13.81 -7.95 -4.59
CA ASP A 100 15.21 -8.34 -4.38
C ASP A 100 15.77 -7.84 -3.02
N TRP A 101 14.90 -7.52 -2.06
CA TRP A 101 15.29 -6.91 -0.76
C TRP A 101 14.73 -7.66 0.45
N ASP A 102 14.52 -8.97 0.32
CA ASP A 102 14.17 -9.89 1.41
C ASP A 102 12.78 -9.63 2.03
N ASP A 103 11.85 -9.03 1.27
CA ASP A 103 10.46 -8.89 1.70
C ASP A 103 9.64 -10.12 1.29
N HIS A 104 9.56 -11.09 2.20
CA HIS A 104 8.76 -12.31 2.02
C HIS A 104 7.31 -12.17 2.51
N TYR A 105 6.94 -11.04 3.11
CA TYR A 105 5.60 -10.86 3.67
C TYR A 105 4.64 -10.27 2.63
N TRP A 106 4.99 -9.12 2.06
CA TRP A 106 4.16 -8.50 1.04
C TRP A 106 4.40 -9.11 -0.33
N GLY A 107 5.65 -9.49 -0.59
CA GLY A 107 6.08 -10.02 -1.88
C GLY A 107 6.66 -11.42 -1.81
N VAL A 108 7.34 -11.76 -2.89
CA VAL A 108 8.10 -12.98 -3.12
C VAL A 108 9.53 -12.58 -3.45
N CYS A 109 10.49 -13.09 -2.69
CA CYS A 109 11.91 -12.90 -2.90
C CYS A 109 12.55 -14.28 -3.12
N ASN A 110 13.34 -14.44 -4.19
CA ASN A 110 13.97 -15.71 -4.56
C ASN A 110 13.00 -16.92 -4.65
N GLY A 111 11.75 -16.68 -5.05
CA GLY A 111 10.73 -17.72 -5.19
C GLY A 111 9.99 -18.09 -3.89
N GLU A 112 10.31 -17.44 -2.77
CA GLU A 112 9.66 -17.67 -1.49
C GLU A 112 8.94 -16.40 -1.01
N GLY A 113 7.77 -16.54 -0.39
CA GLY A 113 7.03 -15.43 0.22
C GLY A 113 5.52 -15.58 0.11
N ASP A 114 4.80 -14.79 0.90
CA ASP A 114 3.34 -14.90 1.03
C ASP A 114 2.59 -14.24 -0.14
N ASN A 115 3.25 -13.37 -0.93
CA ASN A 115 2.64 -12.59 -2.00
C ASN A 115 1.33 -11.89 -1.55
N LYS A 116 1.29 -11.34 -0.32
CA LYS A 116 0.09 -10.68 0.22
C LYS A 116 -0.34 -9.50 -0.64
N MET A 117 0.60 -8.78 -1.25
CA MET A 117 0.29 -7.66 -2.11
C MET A 117 -0.37 -8.12 -3.42
N GLY A 118 0.21 -9.12 -4.10
CA GLY A 118 -0.42 -9.69 -5.29
C GLY A 118 -1.83 -10.22 -5.02
N LYS A 119 -2.02 -10.95 -3.91
CA LYS A 119 -3.33 -11.42 -3.44
C LYS A 119 -4.29 -10.25 -3.19
N THR A 120 -3.84 -9.19 -2.51
CA THR A 120 -4.65 -7.98 -2.26
C THR A 120 -5.09 -7.33 -3.56
N LEU A 121 -4.20 -7.17 -4.54
CA LEU A 121 -4.53 -6.59 -5.85
C LEU A 121 -5.57 -7.43 -6.60
N MET A 122 -5.44 -8.76 -6.57
CA MET A 122 -6.42 -9.66 -7.17
C MET A 122 -7.78 -9.59 -6.48
N THR A 123 -7.83 -9.53 -5.15
CA THR A 123 -9.08 -9.33 -4.41
C THR A 123 -9.72 -7.99 -4.76
N VAL A 124 -8.96 -6.89 -4.76
CA VAL A 124 -9.46 -5.56 -5.13
C VAL A 124 -9.98 -5.55 -6.56
N ARG A 125 -9.29 -6.21 -7.51
CA ARG A 125 -9.74 -6.36 -8.90
C ARG A 125 -11.14 -6.97 -9.01
N GLU A 126 -11.45 -7.98 -8.19
CA GLU A 126 -12.78 -8.59 -8.20
C GLU A 126 -13.85 -7.68 -7.59
N ILE A 127 -13.48 -6.83 -6.63
CA ILE A 127 -14.41 -5.89 -5.96
C ILE A 127 -14.77 -4.70 -6.86
N VAL A 128 -13.81 -4.20 -7.65
CA VAL A 128 -13.98 -3.00 -8.48
C VAL A 128 -14.44 -3.29 -9.91
N ARG A 129 -14.74 -4.56 -10.22
CA ARG A 129 -15.31 -5.00 -11.50
C ARG A 129 -16.78 -4.59 -11.61
#